data_AF-A0A0F9V1E8-F1
#
_entry.id   AF-A0A0F9V1E8-F1
#
_cell.length_a   1.000
_cell.length_b   1.000
_cell.length_c   1.000
_cell.angle_alpha   90.00
_cell.angle_beta   90.00
_cell.angle_gamma   90.00
#
_symmetry.space_group_name_H-M   'P 1'
#
loop_
_entity.id
_entity.type
_entity.pdbx_description
1 polymer ?
#
loop_
_entity_poly.entity_id
_entity_poly.type
_entity_poly.pdbx_seq_one_letter_code
_entity_poly.pdbx_strand_id
1 'polypeptide(L)'
;MNYKMEKNKETEESTSEVWNISKSYVYEKILKPMIDIDKYDKIAVFGTTDLEADLFLSNMKNEILRNTARLKAFRMEFYTLRVLIRNSKFIVKKNNIKTFENYSARLLKMEKSIPLLRSEKMRGRKLVDLDIHEELFDKMHAEVEDKINDINSKLNEVGIIFALGEEKDVNKLKESFNKRFLSRT
;
A
#
# COMPACT_ATOMS: atom_id res chain seq x y z
N MET A 1 -46.57 -35.74 -12.49
CA MET A 1 -45.17 -35.62 -12.95
C MET A 1 -44.80 -34.14 -12.91
N ASN A 2 -44.05 -33.70 -11.90
CA ASN A 2 -43.42 -32.38 -11.87
C ASN A 2 -42.20 -32.44 -10.93
N TYR A 3 -41.07 -32.86 -11.48
CA TYR A 3 -39.75 -32.83 -10.82
C TYR A 3 -38.81 -32.11 -11.77
N LYS A 4 -38.89 -30.78 -11.83
CA LYS A 4 -37.96 -29.97 -12.64
C LYS A 4 -37.96 -28.49 -12.24
N MET A 5 -37.86 -28.15 -10.96
CA MET A 5 -37.60 -26.75 -10.56
C MET A 5 -36.70 -26.53 -9.33
N GLU A 6 -36.15 -27.57 -8.68
CA GLU A 6 -35.36 -27.35 -7.45
C GLU A 6 -33.84 -27.27 -7.66
N LYS A 7 -33.31 -27.60 -8.85
CA LYS A 7 -31.84 -27.71 -9.05
C LYS A 7 -31.09 -26.41 -9.38
N ASN A 8 -31.78 -25.29 -9.60
CA ASN A 8 -31.13 -24.05 -10.05
C ASN A 8 -30.95 -22.98 -8.96
N LYS A 9 -31.67 -23.06 -7.83
CA LYS A 9 -31.57 -22.05 -6.76
C LYS A 9 -30.31 -22.19 -5.90
N GLU A 10 -29.86 -23.41 -5.61
CA GLU A 10 -28.66 -23.66 -4.79
C GLU A 10 -27.34 -23.21 -5.46
N THR A 11 -27.31 -23.15 -6.80
CA THR A 11 -26.14 -22.69 -7.57
C THR A 11 -25.98 -21.17 -7.62
N GLU A 12 -27.07 -20.40 -7.62
CA GLU A 12 -26.98 -18.93 -7.66
C GLU A 12 -26.61 -18.35 -6.29
N GLU A 13 -27.17 -18.86 -5.19
CA GLU A 13 -26.81 -18.42 -3.84
C GLU A 13 -25.34 -18.72 -3.51
N SER A 14 -24.86 -19.94 -3.82
CA SER A 14 -23.47 -20.32 -3.56
C SER A 14 -22.46 -19.51 -4.37
N THR A 15 -22.77 -19.12 -5.60
CA THR A 15 -21.90 -18.21 -6.36
C THR A 15 -21.89 -16.81 -5.72
N SER A 16 -23.03 -16.26 -5.30
CA SER A 16 -23.09 -14.94 -4.67
C SER A 16 -22.32 -14.87 -3.35
N GLU A 17 -22.37 -15.93 -2.53
CA GLU A 17 -21.63 -16.02 -1.28
C GLU A 17 -20.12 -16.13 -1.51
N VAL A 18 -19.69 -16.97 -2.47
CA VAL A 18 -18.27 -17.09 -2.85
C VAL A 18 -17.73 -15.76 -3.39
N TRP A 19 -18.53 -15.03 -4.18
CA TRP A 19 -18.16 -13.69 -4.68
C TRP A 19 -18.07 -12.65 -3.55
N ASN A 20 -18.97 -12.67 -2.57
CA ASN A 20 -18.94 -11.76 -1.42
C ASN A 20 -17.76 -12.05 -0.47
N ILE A 21 -17.45 -13.33 -0.22
CA ILE A 21 -16.28 -13.75 0.56
C ILE A 21 -14.99 -13.33 -0.16
N SER A 22 -14.94 -13.50 -1.49
CA SER A 22 -13.79 -13.10 -2.31
C SER A 22 -13.56 -11.59 -2.28
N LYS A 23 -14.62 -10.77 -2.34
CA LYS A 23 -14.52 -9.30 -2.22
C LYS A 23 -13.98 -8.87 -0.86
N SER A 24 -14.53 -9.40 0.23
CA SER A 24 -14.07 -9.10 1.58
C SER A 24 -12.62 -9.53 1.80
N TYR A 25 -12.24 -10.69 1.25
CA TYR A 25 -10.86 -11.16 1.30
C TYR A 25 -9.92 -10.21 0.55
N VAL A 26 -10.23 -9.85 -0.70
CA VAL A 26 -9.40 -8.93 -1.51
C VAL A 26 -9.28 -7.57 -0.83
N TYR A 27 -10.37 -7.05 -0.26
CA TYR A 27 -10.35 -5.81 0.50
C TYR A 27 -9.38 -5.88 1.69
N GLU A 28 -9.56 -6.87 2.58
CA GLU A 28 -8.76 -6.98 3.80
C GLU A 28 -7.30 -7.38 3.56
N LYS A 29 -7.04 -8.18 2.52
CA LYS A 29 -5.71 -8.77 2.29
C LYS A 29 -4.88 -8.05 1.24
N ILE A 30 -5.49 -7.23 0.39
CA ILE A 30 -4.80 -6.51 -0.68
C ILE A 30 -5.04 -5.01 -0.54
N LEU A 31 -6.28 -4.54 -0.64
CA LEU A 31 -6.57 -3.10 -0.70
C LEU A 31 -6.19 -2.37 0.59
N LYS A 32 -6.55 -2.92 1.75
CA LYS A 32 -6.23 -2.33 3.06
C LYS A 32 -4.71 -2.21 3.29
N PRO A 33 -3.91 -3.26 3.05
CA PRO A 33 -2.44 -3.12 3.05
C PRO A 33 -1.91 -2.05 2.10
N MET A 34 -2.49 -1.88 0.91
CA MET A 34 -2.08 -0.82 -0.01
C MET A 34 -2.34 0.58 0.57
N ILE A 35 -3.52 0.81 1.14
CA ILE A 35 -3.86 2.06 1.83
C ILE A 35 -2.93 2.31 3.03
N ASP A 36 -2.63 1.25 3.79
CA ASP A 36 -1.73 1.35 4.93
C ASP A 36 -0.29 1.69 4.49
N ILE A 37 0.17 1.15 3.34
CA ILE A 37 1.47 1.51 2.75
C ILE A 37 1.52 3.00 2.44
N ASP A 38 0.53 3.55 1.72
CA ASP A 38 0.49 4.98 1.40
C ASP A 38 0.50 5.87 2.66
N LYS A 39 -0.21 5.42 3.71
CA LYS A 39 -0.20 6.10 5.00
C LYS A 39 1.17 6.07 5.66
N TYR A 40 1.84 4.91 5.67
CA TYR A 40 3.16 4.78 6.28
C TYR A 40 4.22 5.51 5.50
N ASP A 41 4.15 5.50 4.16
CA ASP A 41 5.03 6.27 3.27
C ASP A 41 4.96 7.77 3.62
N LYS A 42 3.76 8.32 3.69
CA LYS A 42 3.56 9.72 4.09
C LYS A 42 4.20 10.07 5.44
N ILE A 43 4.01 9.20 6.44
CA ILE A 43 4.61 9.41 7.77
C ILE A 43 6.13 9.18 7.72
N ALA A 44 6.64 8.28 6.89
CA ALA A 44 8.08 8.03 6.74
C ALA A 44 8.80 9.26 6.15
N VAL A 45 8.18 9.91 5.16
CA VAL A 45 8.73 11.12 4.52
C VAL A 45 8.59 12.34 5.44
N PHE A 46 7.40 12.61 5.98
CA PHE A 46 7.12 13.88 6.66
C PHE A 46 7.14 13.79 8.20
N GLY A 47 6.98 12.59 8.76
CA GLY A 47 6.80 12.36 10.20
C GLY A 47 5.35 12.47 10.67
N THR A 48 4.41 12.81 9.79
CA THR A 48 2.99 13.03 10.11
C THR A 48 2.05 12.59 8.99
N THR A 49 0.75 12.55 9.27
CA THR A 49 -0.30 12.20 8.30
C THR A 49 -0.89 13.40 7.57
N ASP A 50 -0.68 14.61 8.06
CA ASP A 50 -1.31 15.83 7.54
C ASP A 50 -0.46 17.07 7.85
N LEU A 51 -0.80 18.16 7.15
CA LEU A 51 -0.05 19.41 7.20
C LEU A 51 -0.21 20.12 8.56
N GLU A 52 -1.37 20.04 9.19
CA GLU A 52 -1.61 20.68 10.49
C GLU A 52 -0.73 20.07 11.57
N ALA A 53 -0.63 18.74 11.62
CA ALA A 53 0.28 18.03 12.50
C ALA A 53 1.75 18.35 12.19
N ASP A 54 2.12 18.49 10.92
CA ASP A 54 3.49 18.83 10.52
C ASP A 54 3.87 20.25 10.98
N LEU A 55 2.97 21.23 10.77
CA LEU A 55 3.13 22.59 11.24
C LEU A 55 3.26 22.65 12.76
N PHE A 56 2.44 21.87 13.48
CA PHE A 56 2.48 21.81 14.94
C PHE A 56 3.80 21.23 15.46
N LEU A 57 4.26 20.09 14.92
CA LEU A 57 5.52 19.47 15.32
C LEU A 57 6.73 20.36 14.99
N SER A 58 6.71 21.00 13.82
CA SER A 58 7.75 21.94 13.39
C SER A 58 7.83 23.14 14.34
N ASN A 59 6.69 23.71 14.73
CA ASN A 59 6.62 24.83 15.67
C ASN A 59 7.08 24.45 17.08
N MET A 60 6.87 23.19 17.50
CA MET A 60 7.34 22.68 18.78
C MET A 60 8.81 22.24 18.80
N LYS A 61 9.51 22.29 17.66
CA LYS A 61 10.91 21.84 17.50
C LYS A 61 11.16 20.43 18.05
N ASN A 62 10.16 19.55 17.94
CA ASN A 62 10.24 18.20 18.49
C ASN A 62 10.76 17.20 17.43
N GLU A 63 11.97 17.47 16.94
CA GLU A 63 12.62 16.68 15.88
C GLU A 63 12.82 15.22 16.28
N ILE A 64 13.11 14.95 17.56
CA ILE A 64 13.24 13.56 18.06
C ILE A 64 11.94 12.80 17.85
N LEU A 65 10.79 13.38 18.19
CA LEU A 65 9.49 12.74 18.00
C LEU A 65 9.20 12.52 16.51
N ARG A 66 9.46 13.54 15.68
CA ARG A 66 9.27 13.49 14.23
C ARG A 66 10.12 12.39 13.59
N ASN A 67 11.43 12.39 13.83
CA ASN A 67 12.35 11.40 13.28
C ASN A 67 12.10 9.98 13.82
N THR A 68 11.64 9.87 15.07
CA THR A 68 11.18 8.57 15.61
C THR A 68 9.95 8.06 14.85
N ALA A 69 8.98 8.94 14.57
CA ALA A 69 7.79 8.59 13.81
C ALA A 69 8.16 8.17 12.38
N ARG A 70 9.04 8.92 11.70
CA ARG A 70 9.54 8.60 10.35
C ARG A 70 10.15 7.20 10.29
N LEU A 71 11.13 6.90 11.15
CA LEU A 71 11.79 5.59 11.19
C LEU A 71 10.83 4.44 11.52
N LYS A 72 9.88 4.68 12.44
CA LYS A 72 8.88 3.67 12.81
C LYS A 72 7.91 3.41 11.66
N ALA A 73 7.45 4.46 10.99
CA ALA A 73 6.56 4.35 9.85
C ALA A 73 7.25 3.61 8.69
N PHE A 74 8.50 3.96 8.37
CA PHE A 74 9.26 3.26 7.34
C PHE A 74 9.35 1.76 7.64
N ARG A 75 9.67 1.38 8.89
CA ARG A 75 9.66 -0.04 9.27
C ARG A 75 8.28 -0.71 9.13
N MET A 76 7.21 -0.01 9.47
CA MET A 76 5.84 -0.51 9.31
C MET A 76 5.47 -0.68 7.83
N GLU A 77 5.94 0.21 6.96
CA GLU A 77 5.79 0.12 5.51
C GLU A 77 6.44 -1.15 4.97
N PHE A 78 7.71 -1.42 5.31
CA PHE A 78 8.41 -2.67 4.93
C PHE A 78 7.65 -3.92 5.37
N TYR A 79 7.14 -3.93 6.60
CA TYR A 79 6.35 -5.04 7.09
C TYR A 79 5.07 -5.22 6.27
N THR A 80 4.35 -4.13 6.02
CA THR A 80 3.06 -4.13 5.32
C THR A 80 3.23 -4.52 3.86
N LEU A 81 4.28 -4.06 3.19
CA LEU A 81 4.68 -4.50 1.85
C LEU A 81 4.94 -5.99 1.79
N ARG A 82 5.65 -6.56 2.76
CA ARG A 82 5.88 -8.01 2.80
C ARG A 82 4.58 -8.79 3.03
N VAL A 83 3.65 -8.26 3.84
CA VAL A 83 2.32 -8.85 4.02
C VAL A 83 1.53 -8.81 2.71
N LEU A 84 1.51 -7.66 2.02
CA LEU A 84 0.87 -7.50 0.72
C LEU A 84 1.45 -8.49 -0.31
N ILE A 85 2.78 -8.58 -0.42
CA ILE A 85 3.46 -9.52 -1.31
C ILE A 85 3.04 -10.96 -1.03
N ARG A 86 3.03 -11.37 0.25
CA ARG A 86 2.61 -12.72 0.65
C ARG A 86 1.17 -12.99 0.25
N ASN A 87 0.28 -12.05 0.53
CA ASN A 87 -1.14 -12.19 0.21
C ASN A 87 -1.37 -12.15 -1.30
N SER A 88 -0.54 -11.46 -2.07
CA SER A 88 -0.71 -11.33 -3.53
C SER A 88 -0.30 -12.59 -4.31
N LYS A 89 0.47 -13.51 -3.71
CA LYS A 89 1.04 -14.69 -4.40
C LYS A 89 0.03 -15.57 -5.12
N PHE A 90 -1.20 -15.68 -4.61
CA PHE A 90 -2.23 -16.54 -5.22
C PHE A 90 -2.98 -15.87 -6.37
N ILE A 91 -2.86 -14.54 -6.51
CA ILE A 91 -3.59 -13.76 -7.51
C ILE A 91 -2.67 -13.41 -8.69
N VAL A 92 -1.39 -13.12 -8.42
CA VAL A 92 -0.44 -12.74 -9.47
C VAL A 92 -0.20 -13.87 -10.47
N LYS A 93 0.07 -13.50 -11.72
CA LYS A 93 0.45 -14.45 -12.77
C LYS A 93 1.65 -15.29 -12.34
N LYS A 94 1.71 -16.56 -12.75
CA LYS A 94 2.76 -17.52 -12.34
C LYS A 94 4.18 -17.03 -12.59
N ASN A 95 4.41 -16.30 -13.69
CA ASN A 95 5.71 -15.70 -14.03
C ASN A 95 6.15 -14.59 -13.05
N ASN A 96 5.21 -13.96 -12.33
CA ASN A 96 5.49 -12.89 -11.38
C ASN A 96 5.77 -13.39 -9.95
N ILE A 97 5.48 -14.66 -9.63
CA ILE A 97 5.68 -15.24 -8.29
C ILE A 97 7.13 -15.09 -7.82
N LYS A 98 8.09 -15.47 -8.68
CA LYS A 98 9.52 -15.38 -8.36
C LYS A 98 9.97 -13.94 -8.13
N THR A 99 9.40 -13.01 -8.88
CA THR A 99 9.68 -11.58 -8.73
C THR A 99 9.20 -11.06 -7.38
N PHE A 100 7.99 -11.44 -6.95
CA PHE A 100 7.45 -11.12 -5.63
C PHE A 100 8.28 -11.72 -4.49
N GLU A 101 8.80 -12.93 -4.66
CA GLU A 101 9.72 -13.56 -3.70
C GLU A 101 11.04 -12.79 -3.59
N ASN A 102 11.60 -12.35 -4.72
CA ASN A 102 12.79 -11.51 -4.74
C ASN A 102 12.55 -10.18 -4.04
N TYR A 103 11.39 -9.55 -4.23
CA TYR A 103 11.02 -8.33 -3.50
C TYR A 103 10.95 -8.57 -2.00
N SER A 104 10.28 -9.63 -1.55
CA SER A 104 10.20 -9.96 -0.13
C SER A 104 11.59 -10.16 0.50
N ALA A 105 12.48 -10.88 -0.19
CA ALA A 105 13.85 -11.10 0.27
C ALA A 105 14.68 -9.81 0.30
N ARG A 106 14.54 -8.94 -0.71
CA ARG A 106 15.24 -7.66 -0.77
C ARG A 106 14.75 -6.70 0.33
N LEU A 107 13.43 -6.59 0.51
CA LEU A 107 12.82 -5.80 1.59
C LEU A 107 13.31 -6.27 2.96
N LEU A 108 13.42 -7.58 3.20
CA LEU A 108 13.96 -8.11 4.46
C LEU A 108 15.42 -7.72 4.70
N LYS A 109 16.25 -7.65 3.64
CA LYS A 109 17.65 -7.20 3.75
C LYS A 109 17.73 -5.69 4.03
N MET A 110 16.92 -4.91 3.35
CA MET A 110 16.82 -3.45 3.54
C MET A 110 16.30 -3.11 4.94
N GLU A 111 15.29 -3.81 5.46
CA GLU A 111 14.75 -3.59 6.82
C GLU A 111 15.84 -3.74 7.90
N LYS A 112 16.78 -4.69 7.73
CA LYS A 112 17.92 -4.86 8.64
C LYS A 112 18.89 -3.67 8.63
N SER A 113 18.84 -2.84 7.60
CA SER A 113 19.68 -1.66 7.42
C SER A 113 19.01 -0.38 7.95
N ILE A 114 17.72 -0.42 8.34
CA ILE A 114 17.02 0.74 8.93
C ILE A 114 17.76 1.34 10.14
N PRO A 115 18.36 0.55 11.07
CA PRO A 115 19.13 1.12 12.17
C PRO A 115 20.34 1.95 11.72
N LEU A 116 20.83 1.76 10.50
CA LEU A 116 21.94 2.53 9.92
C LEU A 116 21.48 3.87 9.33
N LEU A 117 20.17 4.12 9.25
CA LEU A 117 19.61 5.37 8.74
C LEU A 117 19.63 6.48 9.79
N ARG A 118 20.04 6.20 11.03
CA ARG A 118 19.93 7.16 12.14
C ARG A 118 21.24 7.39 12.87
N SER A 119 21.41 8.62 13.34
CA SER A 119 22.42 9.01 14.31
C SER A 119 21.75 9.41 15.61
N GLU A 120 22.20 8.84 16.73
CA GLU A 120 21.61 9.07 18.05
C GLU A 120 22.65 9.68 18.99
N LYS A 121 22.28 10.75 19.71
CA LYS A 121 23.08 11.33 20.78
C LYS A 121 22.42 11.06 22.13
N MET A 122 23.12 10.34 22.99
CA MET A 122 22.64 9.96 24.32
C MET A 122 23.34 10.78 25.41
N ARG A 123 22.59 11.21 26.42
CA ARG A 123 23.14 11.74 27.69
C ARG A 123 22.68 10.84 28.82
N GLY A 124 23.56 9.93 29.24
CA GLY A 124 23.17 8.83 30.11
C GLY A 124 22.16 7.91 29.42
N ARG A 125 20.98 7.73 30.00
CA ARG A 125 19.88 6.93 29.41
C ARG A 125 18.91 7.75 28.55
N LYS A 126 19.06 9.08 28.49
CA LYS A 126 18.14 9.96 27.75
C LYS A 126 18.64 10.19 26.34
N LEU A 127 17.77 9.96 25.35
CA LEU A 127 17.96 10.39 23.97
C LEU A 127 17.84 11.92 23.91
N VAL A 128 18.91 12.57 23.46
CA VAL A 128 19.00 14.04 23.37
C VAL A 128 18.92 14.50 21.93
N ASP A 129 19.31 13.66 20.99
CA ASP A 129 19.26 13.97 19.57
C ASP A 129 19.03 12.71 18.74
N LEU A 130 18.30 12.86 17.65
CA LEU A 130 18.01 11.81 16.69
C LEU A 130 17.91 12.43 15.30
N ASP A 131 18.92 12.17 14.48
CA ASP A 131 18.97 12.61 13.10
C ASP A 131 18.81 11.42 12.16
N ILE A 132 18.26 11.70 10.97
CA ILE A 132 18.16 10.74 9.87
C ILE A 132 19.22 11.09 8.82
N HIS A 133 19.93 10.07 8.33
CA HIS A 133 20.83 10.20 7.19
C HIS A 133 20.00 10.29 5.89
N GLU A 134 19.55 11.48 5.55
CA GLU A 134 18.60 11.72 4.44
C GLU A 134 19.08 11.11 3.11
N GLU A 135 20.35 11.22 2.74
CA GLU A 135 20.85 10.64 1.49
C GLU A 135 20.70 9.10 1.44
N LEU A 136 20.89 8.42 2.57
CA LEU A 136 20.68 6.97 2.67
C LEU A 136 19.20 6.63 2.73
N PHE A 137 18.42 7.45 3.43
CA PHE A 137 16.97 7.32 3.52
C PHE A 137 16.34 7.43 2.13
N ASP A 138 16.63 8.49 1.38
CA ASP A 138 16.11 8.76 0.04
C ASP A 138 16.46 7.63 -0.95
N LYS A 139 17.70 7.13 -0.91
CA LYS A 139 18.10 5.97 -1.74
C LYS A 139 17.31 4.72 -1.40
N MET A 140 17.09 4.46 -0.10
CA MET A 140 16.33 3.29 0.34
C MET A 140 14.84 3.45 0.02
N HIS A 141 14.31 4.65 0.18
CA HIS A 141 12.92 5.03 -0.10
C HIS A 141 12.60 4.92 -1.59
N ALA A 142 13.42 5.48 -2.47
CA ALA A 142 13.27 5.33 -3.92
C ALA A 142 13.26 3.85 -4.35
N GLU A 143 14.14 3.02 -3.77
CA GLU A 143 14.16 1.59 -4.05
C GLU A 143 12.87 0.86 -3.56
N VAL A 144 12.22 1.35 -2.51
CA VAL A 144 10.93 0.86 -2.02
C VAL A 144 9.81 1.31 -2.95
N GLU A 145 9.79 2.57 -3.35
CA GLU A 145 8.81 3.16 -4.27
C GLU A 145 8.79 2.41 -5.62
N ASP A 146 9.96 2.11 -6.18
CA ASP A 146 10.08 1.29 -7.40
C ASP A 146 9.37 -0.07 -7.28
N LYS A 147 9.48 -0.71 -6.11
CA LYS A 147 8.81 -1.99 -5.85
C LYS A 147 7.31 -1.81 -5.67
N ILE A 148 6.87 -0.75 -4.99
CA ILE A 148 5.45 -0.42 -4.84
C ILE A 148 4.81 -0.24 -6.22
N ASN A 149 5.44 0.57 -7.08
CA ASN A 149 4.95 0.86 -8.43
C ASN A 149 4.82 -0.40 -9.27
N ASP A 150 5.83 -1.28 -9.24
CA ASP A 150 5.78 -2.55 -9.97
C ASP A 150 4.74 -3.54 -9.39
N ILE A 151 4.61 -3.63 -8.06
CA ILE A 151 3.56 -4.43 -7.40
C ILE A 151 2.18 -3.93 -7.84
N ASN A 152 1.93 -2.62 -7.82
CA ASN A 152 0.68 -2.02 -8.24
C ASN A 152 0.38 -2.35 -9.71
N SER A 153 1.36 -2.24 -10.60
CA SER A 153 1.19 -2.62 -12.01
C SER A 153 0.78 -4.08 -12.16
N LYS A 154 1.47 -5.00 -11.47
CA LYS A 154 1.20 -6.44 -11.55
C LYS A 154 -0.14 -6.86 -10.93
N LEU A 155 -0.58 -6.16 -9.87
CA LEU A 155 -1.91 -6.35 -9.29
C LEU A 155 -3.01 -5.76 -10.18
N ASN A 156 -2.72 -4.67 -10.89
CA ASN A 156 -3.66 -4.11 -11.84
C ASN A 156 -3.90 -5.03 -13.05
N GLU A 157 -2.84 -5.68 -13.55
CA GLU A 157 -2.93 -6.66 -14.66
C GLU A 157 -3.89 -7.83 -14.40
N VAL A 158 -4.19 -8.12 -13.14
CA VAL A 158 -5.09 -9.21 -12.72
C VAL A 158 -6.47 -8.70 -12.31
N GLY A 159 -6.75 -7.42 -12.52
CA GLY A 159 -8.08 -6.83 -12.32
C GLY A 159 -8.43 -6.51 -10.86
N ILE A 160 -7.43 -6.46 -9.97
CA ILE A 160 -7.66 -6.25 -8.53
C ILE A 160 -7.85 -4.78 -8.18
N ILE A 161 -7.14 -3.89 -8.88
CA ILE A 161 -7.17 -2.44 -8.61
C ILE A 161 -8.22 -1.76 -9.51
N PHE A 162 -8.13 -1.99 -10.83
CA PHE A 162 -9.16 -1.61 -11.78
C PHE A 162 -9.75 -2.87 -12.41
N ALA A 163 -11.06 -2.89 -12.69
CA ALA A 163 -11.67 -4.04 -13.35
C ALA A 163 -11.02 -4.27 -14.73
N LEU A 164 -10.73 -5.53 -15.10
CA LEU A 164 -10.28 -5.90 -16.44
C LEU A 164 -11.38 -5.54 -17.46
N GLY A 165 -11.29 -4.34 -18.04
CA GLY A 165 -12.34 -3.72 -18.86
C GLY A 165 -12.51 -2.22 -18.62
N GLU A 166 -12.05 -1.73 -17.45
CA GLU A 166 -11.74 -0.32 -17.18
C GLU A 166 -10.28 -0.03 -17.53
N GLU A 167 -9.81 -0.53 -18.68
CA GLU A 167 -8.72 0.15 -19.36
C GLU A 167 -9.13 1.63 -19.47
N LYS A 168 -8.18 2.54 -19.18
CA LYS A 168 -8.33 4.00 -19.26
C LYS A 168 -8.88 4.42 -20.63
N ASP A 169 -10.17 4.26 -20.85
CA ASP A 169 -10.83 4.74 -22.04
C ASP A 169 -11.04 6.23 -21.80
N VAL A 170 -10.00 7.00 -22.12
CA VAL A 170 -9.96 8.46 -21.99
C VAL A 170 -11.19 9.09 -22.65
N ASN A 171 -11.76 8.42 -23.65
CA ASN A 171 -12.99 8.84 -24.31
C ASN A 171 -14.22 8.69 -23.41
N LYS A 172 -14.38 7.59 -22.66
CA LYS A 172 -15.47 7.43 -21.68
C LYS A 172 -15.36 8.42 -20.52
N LEU A 173 -14.14 8.71 -20.08
CA LEU A 173 -13.89 9.73 -19.05
C LEU A 173 -14.31 11.13 -19.55
N LYS A 174 -13.94 11.49 -20.78
CA LYS A 174 -14.38 12.75 -21.43
C LYS A 174 -15.89 12.82 -21.60
N GLU A 175 -16.55 11.74 -22.02
CA GLU A 175 -18.01 11.69 -22.17
C GLU A 175 -18.73 11.86 -20.82
N SER A 176 -18.23 11.23 -19.75
CA SER A 176 -18.81 11.38 -18.41
C SER A 176 -18.65 12.80 -17.85
N PHE A 177 -17.51 13.44 -18.12
CA PHE A 177 -17.25 14.84 -17.78
C PHE A 177 -18.17 15.80 -18.54
N ASN A 178 -18.29 15.61 -19.87
CA ASN A 178 -19.15 16.45 -20.70
C ASN A 178 -20.63 16.29 -20.33
N LYS A 179 -21.10 15.07 -20.03
CA LYS A 179 -22.46 14.84 -19.53
C LYS A 179 -22.74 15.56 -18.22
N ARG A 180 -21.79 15.57 -17.26
CA ARG A 180 -21.93 16.27 -15.97
C ARG A 180 -21.86 17.79 -16.08
N PHE A 181 -21.13 18.32 -17.06
CA PHE A 181 -21.04 19.76 -17.29
C PHE A 181 -22.24 20.31 -18.08
N LEU A 182 -22.71 19.59 -19.09
CA LEU A 182 -23.86 19.99 -19.90
C LEU A 182 -25.20 19.81 -19.18
N SER A 183 -25.28 18.94 -18.18
CA SER A 183 -26.48 18.80 -17.32
C SER A 183 -26.58 19.87 -16.22
N ARG A 184 -25.65 20.83 -16.18
CA ARG A 184 -25.60 21.93 -15.20
C ARG A 184 -25.74 23.32 -15.83
N THR A 185 -26.00 23.38 -17.13
CA THR A 185 -26.46 24.57 -17.89
C THR A 185 -27.88 24.34 -18.34
#